data_AF-A0A519QTL8-F1
#
_entry.id   AF-A0A519QTL8-F1
#
_cell.length_a   1.000
_cell.length_b   1.000
_cell.length_c   1.000
_cell.angle_alpha   90.00
_cell.angle_beta   90.00
_cell.angle_gamma   90.00
#
_symmetry.space_group_name_H-M   'P 1'
#
loop_
_entity.id
_entity.type
_entity.pdbx_description
1 polymer ?
#
loop_
_entity_poly.entity_id
_entity_poly.type
_entity_poly.pdbx_seq_one_letter_code
_entity_poly.pdbx_strand_id
1 'polypeptide(L)'
;MIFRSILIWIFVTSVCIIRYDTCKGFSPTHELTVHKVGKKYFLEIDKSILGRDILIISRIDRSSSNIEFMQDGHNLACQALIRFELGPNGKIEFKSISAKAISNDKSENGLYYNVNRLLLSPVIDFFKPIKYGNSKEAYTIDFTTYLLGDNELLYLDNSSRASIDNKAKFLRENSWIKSVVLKENLVFKTGRQYILENNEHIALEMTTTFLVLNSEPYKPRYFDERVGFFTSKFVDYDINPQRIVSKEMIQRWRLEPKTNDVEKYFKGELVEPKKPIVFYI
;
A
#
# COMPACT_ATOMS: atom_id res chain seq x y z
N MET A 1 -0.61 -6.33 -20.44
CA MET A 1 -1.36 -7.19 -19.47
C MET A 1 -1.15 -6.78 -17.99
N ILE A 2 -0.43 -5.67 -17.74
CA ILE A 2 0.13 -5.30 -16.43
C ILE A 2 -0.78 -4.34 -15.61
N PHE A 3 -1.72 -3.63 -16.24
CA PHE A 3 -2.52 -2.59 -15.56
C PHE A 3 -3.90 -3.03 -15.03
N ARG A 4 -4.48 -4.12 -15.57
CA ARG A 4 -5.65 -4.78 -14.93
C ARG A 4 -5.31 -5.31 -13.53
N SER A 5 -4.02 -5.49 -13.26
CA SER A 5 -3.42 -5.97 -12.02
C SER A 5 -3.60 -5.05 -10.83
N ILE A 6 -3.63 -3.74 -11.07
CA ILE A 6 -3.42 -2.75 -10.02
C ILE A 6 -4.70 -2.55 -9.20
N LEU A 7 -5.86 -2.41 -9.84
CA LEU A 7 -7.15 -2.20 -9.13
C LEU A 7 -7.60 -3.40 -8.31
N ILE A 8 -7.07 -4.58 -8.63
CA ILE A 8 -7.40 -5.83 -7.95
C ILE A 8 -6.75 -5.91 -6.57
N TRP A 9 -5.68 -5.16 -6.35
CA TRP A 9 -4.91 -5.20 -5.12
C TRP A 9 -5.18 -4.05 -4.18
N ILE A 10 -5.61 -2.89 -4.70
CA ILE A 10 -5.81 -1.70 -3.87
C ILE A 10 -6.83 -1.94 -2.75
N PHE A 11 -7.74 -2.92 -2.81
CA PHE A 11 -8.91 -2.91 -1.93
C PHE A 11 -9.28 -4.23 -1.25
N VAL A 12 -8.29 -5.07 -0.90
CA VAL A 12 -8.49 -6.21 0.04
C VAL A 12 -7.93 -5.85 1.41
N THR A 13 -8.44 -4.80 2.05
CA THR A 13 -8.25 -4.60 3.49
C THR A 13 -9.47 -3.95 4.12
N SER A 14 -10.61 -4.65 4.06
CA SER A 14 -11.68 -4.40 5.03
C SER A 14 -11.18 -4.87 6.39
N VAL A 15 -11.02 -3.90 7.29
CA VAL A 15 -11.30 -3.97 8.73
C VAL A 15 -10.85 -5.25 9.46
N CYS A 16 -9.71 -5.20 10.16
CA CYS A 16 -9.49 -5.99 11.37
C CYS A 16 -8.26 -5.48 12.15
N ILE A 17 -8.44 -5.25 13.46
CA ILE A 17 -7.35 -5.02 14.40
C ILE A 17 -6.66 -6.37 14.63
N ILE A 18 -5.58 -6.63 13.91
CA ILE A 18 -4.77 -7.84 14.14
C ILE A 18 -3.75 -7.51 15.23
N ARG A 19 -4.03 -7.95 16.46
CA ARG A 19 -2.99 -8.15 17.47
C ARG A 19 -2.18 -9.38 17.05
N TYR A 20 -0.89 -9.18 16.82
CA TYR A 20 0.01 -10.21 16.31
C TYR A 20 0.45 -11.15 17.43
N ASP A 21 -0.16 -12.33 17.50
CA ASP A 21 0.47 -13.50 18.11
C ASP A 21 1.01 -14.46 17.04
N THR A 22 2.08 -15.12 17.42
CA THR A 22 3.02 -15.86 16.57
C THR A 22 2.38 -17.07 15.90
N CYS A 23 2.45 -17.13 14.56
CA CYS A 23 2.31 -18.40 13.83
C CYS A 23 3.66 -18.72 13.18
N LYS A 24 4.29 -19.80 13.66
CA LYS A 24 5.47 -20.44 13.07
C LYS A 24 5.11 -21.03 11.71
N GLY A 25 6.01 -20.91 10.74
CA GLY A 25 6.00 -21.79 9.55
C GLY A 25 5.75 -21.12 8.19
N PHE A 26 6.44 -20.04 7.88
CA PHE A 26 6.87 -19.69 6.52
C PHE A 26 7.93 -18.60 6.69
N SER A 27 9.13 -18.74 6.13
CA SER A 27 10.03 -17.61 5.96
C SER A 27 9.83 -17.14 4.52
N PRO A 28 8.98 -16.13 4.25
CA PRO A 28 9.02 -15.49 2.95
C PRO A 28 10.45 -14.99 2.75
N THR A 29 11.04 -15.24 1.60
CA THR A 29 12.11 -14.35 1.14
C THR A 29 11.45 -13.00 0.94
N HIS A 30 11.58 -12.10 1.91
CA HIS A 30 10.94 -10.81 1.82
C HIS A 30 11.66 -9.97 0.77
N GLU A 31 10.96 -9.65 -0.31
CA GLU A 31 11.44 -8.75 -1.37
C GLU A 31 11.78 -7.35 -0.82
N LEU A 32 11.23 -6.99 0.35
CA LEU A 32 11.63 -5.85 1.17
C LEU A 32 12.12 -6.31 2.53
N THR A 33 13.34 -5.94 2.90
CA THR A 33 13.89 -6.25 4.23
C THR A 33 14.34 -4.96 4.93
N VAL A 34 14.16 -4.88 6.24
CA VAL A 34 14.62 -3.74 7.04
C VAL A 34 15.71 -4.17 8.00
N HIS A 35 16.85 -3.47 7.94
CA HIS A 35 17.98 -3.64 8.84
C HIS A 35 18.08 -2.47 9.79
N LYS A 36 18.15 -2.74 11.10
CA LYS A 36 18.40 -1.71 12.10
C LYS A 36 19.85 -1.78 12.57
N VAL A 37 20.59 -0.69 12.38
CA VAL A 37 21.97 -0.55 12.90
C VAL A 37 22.01 0.68 13.79
N GLY A 38 22.14 0.46 15.09
CA GLY A 38 22.03 1.53 16.10
C GLY A 38 20.64 2.20 16.05
N LYS A 39 20.62 3.51 15.75
CA LYS A 39 19.39 4.31 15.61
C LYS A 39 18.90 4.45 14.16
N LYS A 40 19.61 3.86 13.18
CA LYS A 40 19.27 3.96 11.76
C LYS A 40 18.53 2.73 11.26
N TYR A 41 17.64 2.97 10.30
CA TYR A 41 16.85 1.97 9.60
C TYR A 41 17.23 2.00 8.12
N PHE A 42 17.73 0.87 7.63
CA PHE A 42 18.08 0.67 6.25
C PHE A 42 17.05 -0.25 5.59
N LEU A 43 16.56 0.14 4.42
CA LEU A 43 15.64 -0.66 3.63
C LEU A 43 16.43 -1.33 2.51
N GLU A 44 16.41 -2.67 2.49
CA GLU A 44 16.90 -3.49 1.40
C GLU A 44 15.73 -3.83 0.48
N ILE A 45 15.90 -3.51 -0.80
CA ILE A 45 14.91 -3.63 -1.86
C ILE A 45 15.46 -4.62 -2.88
N ASP A 46 14.84 -5.78 -3.00
CA ASP A 46 15.20 -6.78 -4.00
C ASP A 46 14.98 -6.22 -5.42
N LYS A 47 15.90 -6.51 -6.35
CA LYS A 47 15.79 -6.05 -7.73
C LYS A 47 14.51 -6.54 -8.42
N SER A 48 13.97 -7.68 -8.00
CA SER A 48 12.73 -8.27 -8.54
C SER A 48 11.47 -7.43 -8.28
N ILE A 49 11.52 -6.46 -7.35
CA ILE A 49 10.41 -5.52 -7.08
C ILE A 49 10.64 -4.12 -7.63
N LEU A 50 11.79 -3.85 -8.25
CA LEU A 50 11.96 -2.59 -8.97
C LEU A 50 10.99 -2.53 -10.15
N GLY A 51 10.32 -1.39 -10.30
CA GLY A 51 9.30 -1.20 -11.32
C GLY A 51 7.92 -1.81 -10.98
N ARG A 52 7.79 -2.51 -9.85
CA ARG A 52 6.51 -3.07 -9.38
C ARG A 52 5.78 -2.13 -8.44
N ASP A 53 4.46 -2.10 -8.57
CA ASP A 53 3.61 -1.33 -7.67
C ASP A 53 3.52 -2.00 -6.31
N ILE A 54 3.63 -1.20 -5.26
CA ILE A 54 3.49 -1.59 -3.86
C ILE A 54 2.37 -0.74 -3.29
N LEU A 55 1.40 -1.37 -2.65
CA LEU A 55 0.34 -0.65 -1.98
C LEU A 55 0.80 -0.24 -0.58
N ILE A 56 0.66 1.04 -0.27
CA ILE A 56 0.87 1.56 1.06
C ILE A 56 -0.47 1.93 1.68
N ILE A 57 -0.66 1.47 2.90
CA ILE A 57 -1.83 1.79 3.72
C ILE A 57 -1.33 2.30 5.06
N SER A 58 -1.69 3.52 5.40
CA SER A 58 -1.39 4.17 6.68
C SER A 58 -2.68 4.37 7.47
N ARG A 59 -2.66 3.98 8.74
CA ARG A 59 -3.80 4.06 9.66
C ARG A 59 -3.38 4.68 10.97
N ILE A 60 -4.32 5.36 11.62
CA ILE A 60 -4.15 5.90 12.97
C ILE A 60 -4.62 4.82 13.95
N ASP A 61 -3.70 4.32 14.76
CA ASP A 61 -3.98 3.31 15.78
C ASP A 61 -4.46 3.95 17.09
N ARG A 62 -3.90 5.11 17.44
CA ARG A 62 -4.21 5.87 18.65
C ARG A 62 -4.00 7.36 18.39
N SER A 63 -4.82 8.19 19.02
CA SER A 63 -4.65 9.64 19.05
C SER A 63 -4.65 10.17 20.49
N SER A 64 -4.28 11.44 20.65
CA SER A 64 -4.38 12.14 21.93
C SER A 64 -5.84 12.38 22.31
N SER A 65 -6.09 12.54 23.61
CA SER A 65 -7.46 12.68 24.15
C SER A 65 -8.21 13.90 23.60
N ASN A 66 -7.50 14.95 23.19
CA ASN A 66 -8.09 16.13 22.57
C ASN A 66 -8.49 15.96 21.09
N ILE A 67 -8.30 14.76 20.51
CA ILE A 67 -8.67 14.43 19.13
C ILE A 67 -9.47 13.12 19.12
N GLU A 68 -10.63 13.13 19.78
CA GLU A 68 -11.46 11.94 19.99
C GLU A 68 -12.01 11.33 18.71
N PHE A 69 -12.32 12.15 17.70
CA PHE A 69 -12.81 11.68 16.39
C PHE A 69 -11.79 10.83 15.63
N MET A 70 -10.52 10.79 16.08
CA MET A 70 -9.46 9.97 15.50
C MET A 70 -9.13 8.68 16.27
N GLN A 71 -9.88 8.38 17.34
CA GLN A 71 -9.57 7.27 18.27
C GLN A 71 -10.18 5.92 17.87
N ASP A 72 -10.97 5.86 16.81
CA ASP A 72 -11.75 4.67 16.43
C ASP A 72 -10.91 3.56 15.75
N GLY A 73 -9.62 3.76 15.46
CA GLY A 73 -8.75 2.76 14.83
C GLY A 73 -9.15 2.40 13.38
N HIS A 74 -10.18 3.05 12.84
CA HIS A 74 -10.71 2.87 11.50
C HIS A 74 -10.28 3.99 10.54
N ASN A 75 -9.67 5.05 11.08
CA ASN A 75 -9.21 6.18 10.30
C ASN A 75 -8.03 5.82 9.40
N LEU A 76 -8.36 5.65 8.12
CA LEU A 76 -7.42 5.57 7.03
C LEU A 76 -6.79 6.95 6.84
N ALA A 77 -5.51 7.08 7.20
CA ALA A 77 -4.77 8.34 7.04
C ALA A 77 -4.26 8.52 5.62
N CYS A 78 -3.78 7.44 4.99
CA CYS A 78 -3.30 7.49 3.63
C CYS A 78 -3.43 6.12 2.96
N GLN A 79 -3.75 6.14 1.67
CA GLN A 79 -3.68 4.98 0.80
C GLN A 79 -3.09 5.41 -0.54
N ALA A 80 -1.94 4.85 -0.89
CA ALA A 80 -1.21 5.21 -2.09
C ALA A 80 -0.55 3.99 -2.72
N LEU A 81 -0.42 4.01 -4.04
CA LEU A 81 0.48 3.10 -4.73
C LEU A 81 1.82 3.78 -4.88
N ILE A 82 2.88 3.04 -4.60
CA ILE A 82 4.23 3.52 -4.81
C ILE A 82 5.01 2.56 -5.69
N ARG A 83 6.14 3.04 -6.18
CA ARG A 83 7.10 2.24 -6.93
C ARG A 83 8.52 2.67 -6.63
N PHE A 84 9.41 1.69 -6.48
CA PHE A 84 10.85 1.92 -6.48
C PHE A 84 11.39 1.69 -7.89
N GLU A 85 12.14 2.64 -8.43
CA GLU A 85 12.79 2.51 -9.74
C GLU A 85 14.25 2.96 -9.65
N LEU A 86 15.13 2.34 -10.45
CA LEU A 86 16.50 2.84 -10.60
C LEU A 86 16.50 3.97 -11.62
N GLY A 87 16.72 5.19 -11.15
CA GLY A 87 16.81 6.37 -11.99
C GLY A 87 18.09 6.39 -12.84
N PRO A 88 18.12 7.19 -13.93
CA PRO A 88 19.27 7.30 -14.83
C PRO A 88 20.52 7.87 -14.14
N ASN A 89 20.35 8.56 -13.02
CA ASN A 89 21.41 9.08 -12.16
C ASN A 89 21.97 8.04 -11.16
N GLY A 90 21.51 6.79 -11.22
CA GLY A 90 21.92 5.71 -10.33
C GLY A 90 21.32 5.79 -8.92
N LYS A 91 20.35 6.68 -8.67
CA LYS A 91 19.59 6.75 -7.42
C LYS A 91 18.33 5.90 -7.51
N ILE A 92 17.84 5.41 -6.37
CA ILE A 92 16.51 4.81 -6.29
C ILE A 92 15.50 5.95 -6.21
N GLU A 93 14.65 6.06 -7.22
CA GLU A 93 13.50 6.95 -7.26
C GLU A 93 12.34 6.27 -6.53
N PHE A 94 11.71 7.02 -5.64
CA PHE A 94 10.49 6.59 -4.95
C PHE A 94 9.34 7.39 -5.52
N LYS A 95 8.44 6.71 -6.24
CA LYS A 95 7.37 7.33 -7.03
C LYS A 95 6.02 7.07 -6.40
N SER A 96 5.14 8.07 -6.46
CA SER A 96 3.70 7.89 -6.18
C SER A 96 2.98 7.62 -7.50
N ILE A 97 2.20 6.54 -7.55
CA ILE A 97 1.54 6.05 -8.76
C ILE A 97 0.04 6.36 -8.69
N SER A 98 -0.48 7.01 -9.73
CA SER A 98 -1.92 7.22 -9.87
C SER A 98 -2.55 6.09 -10.69
N ALA A 99 -3.50 5.36 -10.08
CA ALA A 99 -4.30 4.35 -10.77
C ALA A 99 -5.60 4.89 -11.37
N LYS A 100 -5.75 6.22 -11.50
CA LYS A 100 -7.02 6.86 -11.90
C LYS A 100 -7.42 6.61 -13.36
N ALA A 101 -6.47 6.27 -14.22
CA ALA A 101 -6.70 6.03 -15.64
C ALA A 101 -6.05 4.70 -16.04
N ILE A 102 -6.85 3.81 -16.63
CA ILE A 102 -6.37 2.54 -17.17
C ILE A 102 -6.79 2.45 -18.63
N SER A 103 -5.82 2.10 -19.46
CA SER A 103 -6.06 1.56 -20.78
C SER A 103 -5.36 0.19 -20.86
N ASN A 104 -5.82 -0.65 -21.77
CA ASN A 104 -5.44 -2.03 -21.90
C ASN A 104 -4.46 -2.14 -23.07
N ASP A 105 -3.37 -2.87 -22.84
CA ASP A 105 -2.25 -3.12 -23.78
C ASP A 105 -2.69 -3.66 -25.17
N LYS A 106 -3.94 -4.12 -25.29
CA LYS A 106 -4.51 -4.72 -26.49
C LYS A 106 -5.51 -3.81 -27.22
N SER A 107 -5.68 -2.56 -26.80
CA SER A 107 -6.57 -1.64 -27.54
C SER A 107 -5.95 -1.38 -28.91
N GLU A 108 -6.68 -1.72 -29.99
CA GLU A 108 -6.29 -1.41 -31.38
C GLU A 108 -6.08 0.11 -31.58
N ASN A 109 -6.68 0.93 -30.71
CA ASN A 109 -6.66 2.38 -30.72
C ASN A 109 -5.35 3.01 -30.18
N GLY A 110 -4.37 2.23 -29.71
CA GLY A 110 -3.08 2.73 -29.20
C GLY A 110 -3.15 3.62 -27.95
N LEU A 111 -4.31 3.68 -27.28
CA LEU A 111 -4.56 4.56 -26.13
C LEU A 111 -3.70 4.20 -24.92
N TYR A 112 -3.35 2.93 -24.73
CA TYR A 112 -2.48 2.49 -23.65
C TYR A 112 -1.13 3.19 -23.65
N TYR A 113 -0.51 3.27 -24.83
CA TYR A 113 0.77 3.95 -25.01
C TYR A 113 0.64 5.44 -24.70
N ASN A 114 -0.43 6.08 -25.18
CA ASN A 114 -0.65 7.51 -24.99
C ASN A 114 -0.96 7.86 -23.53
N VAL A 115 -1.83 7.10 -22.86
CA VAL A 115 -2.18 7.33 -21.44
C VAL A 115 -0.96 7.15 -20.55
N ASN A 116 -0.18 6.08 -20.72
CA ASN A 116 1.00 5.84 -19.89
C ASN A 116 2.15 6.81 -20.18
N ARG A 117 2.32 7.25 -21.43
CA ARG A 117 3.33 8.26 -21.77
C ARG A 117 2.98 9.64 -21.23
N LEU A 118 1.69 9.96 -21.14
CA LEU A 118 1.22 11.25 -20.63
C LEU A 118 1.17 11.28 -19.10
N LEU A 119 0.99 10.13 -18.44
CA LEU A 119 0.97 10.01 -16.98
C LEU A 119 2.38 9.78 -16.43
N LEU A 120 3.15 10.87 -16.35
CA LEU A 120 4.37 10.88 -15.54
C LEU A 120 4.02 10.71 -14.06
N SER A 121 4.59 9.68 -13.45
CA SER A 121 4.45 9.45 -12.02
C SER A 121 5.40 10.36 -11.24
N PRO A 122 4.90 11.19 -10.30
CA PRO A 122 5.75 12.08 -9.53
C PRO A 122 6.75 11.29 -8.68
N VAL A 123 8.00 11.74 -8.68
CA VAL A 123 9.02 11.25 -7.74
C VAL A 123 8.87 12.01 -6.43
N ILE A 124 8.49 11.30 -5.37
CA ILE A 124 8.26 11.87 -4.04
C ILE A 124 9.54 11.87 -3.20
N ASP A 125 10.51 11.01 -3.51
CA ASP A 125 11.85 11.07 -2.91
C ASP A 125 12.91 10.34 -3.75
N PHE A 126 14.19 10.59 -3.48
CA PHE A 126 15.33 9.93 -4.08
C PHE A 126 16.30 9.43 -3.01
N PHE A 127 16.68 8.16 -3.13
CA PHE A 127 17.63 7.54 -2.22
C PHE A 127 18.91 7.17 -2.94
N LYS A 128 20.05 7.55 -2.37
CA LYS A 128 21.35 7.06 -2.85
C LYS A 128 21.54 5.62 -2.32
N PRO A 129 21.75 4.61 -3.20
CA PRO A 129 22.08 3.28 -2.74
C PRO A 129 23.38 3.28 -1.94
N ILE A 130 23.38 2.54 -0.85
CA ILE A 130 24.57 2.26 -0.05
C ILE A 130 24.92 0.79 -0.20
N LYS A 131 26.21 0.48 -0.08
CA LYS A 131 26.66 -0.91 -0.02
C LYS A 131 26.40 -1.44 1.38
N TYR A 132 25.53 -2.43 1.48
CA TYR A 132 25.21 -3.11 2.73
C TYR A 132 25.19 -4.62 2.47
N GLY A 133 25.99 -5.36 3.23
CA GLY A 133 26.19 -6.80 2.99
C GLY A 133 26.88 -7.13 1.66
N ASN A 134 26.72 -8.38 1.23
CA ASN A 134 27.29 -8.95 -0.01
C ASN A 134 26.23 -9.23 -1.10
N SER A 135 24.97 -8.82 -0.88
CA SER A 135 23.89 -9.08 -1.84
C SER A 135 24.10 -8.26 -3.11
N LYS A 136 24.31 -8.95 -4.24
CA LYS A 136 24.31 -8.32 -5.57
C LYS A 136 22.89 -8.14 -6.13
N GLU A 137 21.89 -8.74 -5.49
CA GLU A 137 20.51 -8.82 -5.99
C GLU A 137 19.57 -7.79 -5.35
N ALA A 138 20.08 -6.93 -4.47
CA ALA A 138 19.28 -5.91 -3.81
C ALA A 138 19.99 -4.55 -3.75
N TYR A 139 19.21 -3.49 -3.64
CA TYR A 139 19.68 -2.15 -3.30
C TYR A 139 19.35 -1.84 -1.86
N THR A 140 20.31 -1.32 -1.10
CA THR A 140 20.06 -0.85 0.26
C THR A 140 20.04 0.68 0.29
N ILE A 141 19.06 1.25 0.99
CA ILE A 141 18.90 2.70 1.17
C ILE A 141 18.79 3.06 2.65
N ASP A 142 19.29 4.23 3.04
CA ASP A 142 19.01 4.80 4.38
C ASP A 142 17.60 5.38 4.37
N PHE A 143 16.68 4.70 5.05
CA PHE A 143 15.26 5.06 5.09
C PHE A 143 14.88 5.78 6.39
N THR A 144 15.83 5.99 7.30
CA THR A 144 15.61 6.56 8.63
C THR A 144 14.96 7.94 8.57
N THR A 145 15.51 8.81 7.73
CA THR A 145 15.03 10.19 7.59
C THR A 145 13.62 10.23 7.02
N TYR A 146 13.34 9.37 6.05
CA TYR A 146 12.01 9.25 5.48
C TYR A 146 11.00 8.80 6.51
N LEU A 147 11.30 7.74 7.28
CA LEU A 147 10.41 7.20 8.31
C LEU A 147 10.09 8.20 9.43
N LEU A 148 10.98 9.13 9.72
CA LEU A 148 10.77 10.17 10.74
C LEU A 148 10.21 11.49 10.17
N GLY A 149 10.12 11.62 8.84
CA GLY A 149 9.59 12.81 8.19
C GLY A 149 8.06 12.84 8.14
N ASP A 150 7.52 14.03 7.88
CA ASP A 150 6.12 14.26 7.50
C ASP A 150 6.07 14.28 5.97
N ASN A 151 5.84 13.12 5.37
CA ASN A 151 5.82 12.91 3.92
C ASN A 151 4.47 12.33 3.48
N GLU A 152 4.19 12.38 2.17
CA GLU A 152 2.90 12.00 1.58
C GLU A 152 2.38 10.58 1.93
N LEU A 153 3.22 9.71 2.48
CA LEU A 153 2.84 8.32 2.82
C LEU A 153 2.69 8.09 4.32
N LEU A 154 3.40 8.87 5.13
CA LEU A 154 3.52 8.70 6.57
C LEU A 154 2.93 9.89 7.37
N TYR A 155 2.39 10.88 6.66
CA TYR A 155 1.71 12.05 7.23
C TYR A 155 0.22 11.85 7.44
N LEU A 156 -0.36 12.74 8.25
CA LEU A 156 -1.79 13.07 8.17
C LEU A 156 -2.07 13.79 6.86
N ASP A 157 -2.98 13.26 6.07
CA ASP A 157 -3.44 13.94 4.87
C ASP A 157 -4.02 15.33 5.18
N ASN A 158 -4.11 16.19 4.17
CA ASN A 158 -4.52 17.58 4.37
C ASN A 158 -5.93 17.68 4.97
N SER A 159 -6.82 16.73 4.66
CA SER A 159 -8.16 16.68 5.22
C SER A 159 -8.13 16.39 6.72
N SER A 160 -7.43 15.32 7.14
CA SER A 160 -7.30 14.98 8.55
C SER A 160 -6.59 16.07 9.34
N ARG A 161 -5.57 16.69 8.75
CA ARG A 161 -4.87 17.82 9.34
C ARG A 161 -5.80 19.02 9.51
N ALA A 162 -6.60 19.34 8.49
CA ALA A 162 -7.58 20.42 8.56
C ALA A 162 -8.64 20.20 9.64
N SER A 163 -9.06 18.94 9.84
CA SER A 163 -10.02 18.58 10.89
C SER A 163 -9.45 18.74 12.30
N ILE A 164 -8.13 18.70 12.46
CA ILE A 164 -7.44 18.99 13.73
C ILE A 164 -7.14 20.49 13.81
N ASP A 165 -6.26 20.96 12.94
CA ASP A 165 -5.81 22.34 12.78
C ASP A 165 -4.99 22.44 11.48
N ASN A 166 -5.44 23.28 10.54
CA ASN A 166 -4.73 23.55 9.28
C ASN A 166 -3.31 24.07 9.47
N LYS A 167 -2.98 24.64 10.63
CA LYS A 167 -1.67 25.19 10.97
C LYS A 167 -0.86 24.26 11.88
N ALA A 168 -1.34 23.04 12.14
CA ALA A 168 -0.58 22.05 12.89
C ALA A 168 0.81 21.83 12.27
N LYS A 169 1.86 21.99 13.05
CA LYS A 169 3.25 21.81 12.62
C LYS A 169 3.78 20.48 13.12
N PHE A 170 4.35 19.70 12.20
CA PHE A 170 5.01 18.45 12.55
C PHE A 170 6.31 18.68 13.33
N LEU A 171 6.49 17.94 14.42
CA LEU A 171 7.69 17.95 15.25
C LEU A 171 8.48 16.65 15.03
N ARG A 172 9.41 16.68 14.07
CA ARG A 172 10.25 15.53 13.72
C ARG A 172 11.07 15.00 14.89
N GLU A 173 11.74 15.87 15.62
CA GLU A 173 12.62 15.49 16.73
C GLU A 173 11.86 14.83 17.89
N ASN A 174 10.56 15.11 18.02
CA ASN A 174 9.71 14.52 19.03
C ASN A 174 8.98 13.26 18.53
N SER A 175 9.12 12.92 17.25
CA SER A 175 8.53 11.74 16.63
C SER A 175 9.46 10.54 16.74
N TRP A 176 8.89 9.33 16.75
CA TRP A 176 9.66 8.11 16.98
C TRP A 176 9.18 6.93 16.14
N ILE A 177 10.07 5.95 15.94
CA ILE A 177 9.73 4.65 15.37
C ILE A 177 9.55 3.68 16.53
N LYS A 178 8.32 3.18 16.73
CA LYS A 178 7.94 2.27 17.81
C LYS A 178 8.41 0.84 17.51
N SER A 179 8.13 0.37 16.30
CA SER A 179 8.53 -0.97 15.87
C SER A 179 8.51 -1.11 14.36
N VAL A 180 9.30 -2.05 13.85
CA VAL A 180 9.22 -2.54 12.47
C VAL A 180 8.90 -4.04 12.55
N VAL A 181 7.86 -4.46 11.85
CA VAL A 181 7.43 -5.87 11.81
C VAL A 181 7.49 -6.34 10.36
N LEU A 182 8.19 -7.45 10.14
CA LEU A 182 8.30 -8.10 8.84
C LEU A 182 7.81 -9.54 9.00
N LYS A 183 6.54 -9.79 8.62
CA LYS A 183 5.93 -11.14 8.69
C LYS A 183 5.40 -11.55 7.32
N GLU A 184 4.23 -11.06 6.93
CA GLU A 184 3.73 -11.20 5.54
C GLU A 184 3.99 -9.92 4.75
N ASN A 185 3.69 -8.78 5.40
CA ASN A 185 3.96 -7.45 4.88
C ASN A 185 5.03 -6.77 5.73
N LEU A 186 5.64 -5.73 5.17
CA LEU A 186 6.51 -4.83 5.91
C LEU A 186 5.64 -3.76 6.60
N VAL A 187 5.73 -3.67 7.91
CA VAL A 187 4.90 -2.77 8.72
C VAL A 187 5.77 -1.89 9.58
N PHE A 188 5.58 -0.57 9.47
CA PHE A 188 6.18 0.43 10.34
C PHE A 188 5.13 0.94 11.33
N LYS A 189 5.47 0.95 12.62
CA LYS A 189 4.70 1.65 13.65
C LYS A 189 5.45 2.87 14.10
N THR A 190 4.84 4.03 13.99
CA THR A 190 5.48 5.33 14.27
C THR A 190 4.62 6.18 15.18
N GLY A 191 5.24 6.89 16.11
CA GLY A 191 4.62 7.98 16.84
C GLY A 191 4.93 9.32 16.16
N ARG A 192 3.90 10.12 15.93
CA ARG A 192 3.99 11.45 15.31
C ARG A 192 3.57 12.50 16.31
N GLN A 193 4.36 13.56 16.41
CA GLN A 193 4.06 14.71 17.26
C GLN A 193 3.77 15.92 16.39
N TYR A 194 2.71 16.65 16.72
CA TYR A 194 2.40 17.93 16.13
C TYR A 194 2.16 18.97 17.21
N ILE A 195 2.39 20.24 16.87
CA ILE A 195 2.01 21.39 17.68
C ILE A 195 0.95 22.20 16.92
N LEU A 196 -0.16 22.46 17.59
CA LEU A 196 -1.28 23.24 17.07
C LEU A 196 -0.97 24.74 17.13
N GLU A 197 -1.79 25.57 16.48
CA GLU A 197 -1.67 27.03 16.53
C GLU A 197 -1.83 27.58 17.97
N ASN A 198 -2.64 26.92 18.80
CA ASN A 198 -2.83 27.27 20.21
C ASN A 198 -1.69 26.79 21.14
N ASN A 199 -0.56 26.30 20.59
CA ASN A 199 0.57 25.70 21.30
C ASN A 199 0.27 24.39 22.05
N GLU A 200 -0.86 23.74 21.82
CA GLU A 200 -1.10 22.40 22.34
C GLU A 200 -0.34 21.35 21.54
N HIS A 201 0.20 20.36 22.26
CA HIS A 201 0.88 19.22 21.65
C HIS A 201 -0.08 18.06 21.45
N ILE A 202 -0.01 17.45 20.28
CA ILE A 202 -0.78 16.26 19.96
C ILE A 202 0.14 15.14 19.48
N ALA A 203 -0.15 13.94 19.95
CA ALA A 203 0.53 12.72 19.58
C ALA A 203 -0.42 11.75 18.87
N LEU A 204 0.06 11.14 17.79
CA LEU A 204 -0.62 10.07 17.05
C LEU A 204 0.28 8.84 16.95
N GLU A 205 -0.26 7.65 17.21
CA GLU A 205 0.37 6.40 16.81
C GLU A 205 -0.22 5.96 15.46
N MET A 206 0.67 5.70 14.50
CA MET A 206 0.29 5.29 13.15
C MET A 206 0.94 3.97 12.77
N THR A 207 0.19 3.14 12.06
CA THR A 207 0.67 1.92 11.41
C THR A 207 0.67 2.11 9.90
N THR A 208 1.85 2.03 9.27
CA THR A 208 2.01 2.04 7.82
C THR A 208 2.45 0.66 7.33
N THR A 209 1.65 0.08 6.44
CA THR A 209 1.89 -1.23 5.86
C THR A 209 2.28 -1.07 4.39
N PHE A 210 3.40 -1.68 4.01
CA PHE A 210 3.87 -1.84 2.65
C PHE A 210 3.48 -3.25 2.18
N LEU A 211 2.52 -3.32 1.26
CA LEU A 211 2.05 -4.55 0.65
C LEU A 211 2.65 -4.68 -0.74
N VAL A 212 3.60 -5.60 -0.88
CA VAL A 212 4.11 -5.98 -2.20
C VAL A 212 3.06 -6.85 -2.87
N LEU A 213 2.59 -6.40 -4.03
CA LEU A 213 1.55 -7.09 -4.77
C LEU A 213 2.15 -8.32 -5.47
N ASN A 214 1.43 -9.44 -5.55
CA ASN A 214 1.95 -10.60 -6.29
C ASN A 214 2.27 -10.23 -7.73
N SER A 215 3.30 -10.88 -8.28
CA SER A 215 3.70 -10.73 -9.68
C SER A 215 2.56 -11.09 -10.65
N GLU A 216 1.78 -12.12 -10.33
CA GLU A 216 0.61 -12.49 -11.10
C GLU A 216 -0.64 -11.77 -10.59
N PRO A 217 -1.32 -11.00 -11.46
CA PRO A 217 -2.57 -10.34 -11.08
C PRO A 217 -3.72 -11.32 -10.97
N TYR A 218 -4.68 -11.02 -10.09
CA TYR A 218 -5.91 -11.80 -10.07
C TYR A 218 -6.79 -11.50 -11.28
N LYS A 219 -7.81 -12.33 -11.45
CA LYS A 219 -8.85 -12.09 -12.45
C LYS A 219 -9.84 -11.05 -11.91
N PRO A 220 -10.02 -9.90 -12.59
CA PRO A 220 -10.99 -8.90 -12.16
C PRO A 220 -12.41 -9.45 -12.30
N ARG A 221 -13.31 -9.04 -11.40
CA ARG A 221 -14.75 -9.28 -11.52
C ARG A 221 -15.46 -7.93 -11.48
N TYR A 222 -16.23 -7.65 -12.53
CA TYR A 222 -17.04 -6.45 -12.61
C TYR A 222 -18.22 -6.55 -11.65
N PHE A 223 -18.66 -5.39 -11.18
CA PHE A 223 -19.85 -5.29 -10.35
C PHE A 223 -21.09 -5.74 -11.13
N ASP A 224 -21.95 -6.47 -10.42
CA ASP A 224 -23.28 -6.87 -10.85
C ASP A 224 -24.22 -6.47 -9.72
N GLU A 225 -25.19 -5.61 -10.02
CA GLU A 225 -26.11 -5.03 -9.05
C GLU A 225 -26.92 -6.08 -8.28
N ARG A 226 -27.09 -7.29 -8.83
CA ARG A 226 -27.82 -8.38 -8.20
C ARG A 226 -27.05 -9.02 -7.04
N VAL A 227 -25.76 -8.76 -6.94
CA VAL A 227 -24.89 -9.35 -5.91
C VAL A 227 -24.24 -8.23 -5.11
N GLY A 228 -24.71 -8.06 -3.87
CA GLY A 228 -24.23 -7.02 -2.95
C GLY A 228 -22.76 -7.20 -2.59
N PHE A 229 -21.88 -6.55 -3.33
CA PHE A 229 -20.46 -6.40 -3.00
C PHE A 229 -20.13 -4.91 -2.87
N PHE A 230 -19.12 -4.61 -2.04
CA PHE A 230 -18.47 -3.30 -2.10
C PHE A 230 -17.78 -3.15 -3.46
N THR A 231 -17.77 -1.93 -4.01
CA THR A 231 -17.24 -1.67 -5.35
C THR A 231 -16.18 -0.58 -5.36
N SER A 232 -15.28 -0.68 -6.34
CA SER A 232 -14.33 0.37 -6.69
C SER A 232 -14.58 0.82 -8.12
N LYS A 233 -14.70 2.14 -8.31
CA LYS A 233 -14.89 2.77 -9.62
C LYS A 233 -13.55 3.00 -10.29
N PHE A 234 -13.49 2.77 -11.60
CA PHE A 234 -12.36 3.14 -12.44
C PHE A 234 -12.84 3.60 -13.82
N VAL A 235 -12.01 4.40 -14.48
CA VAL A 235 -12.29 4.89 -15.82
C VAL A 235 -11.68 3.94 -16.85
N ASP A 236 -12.51 3.38 -17.70
CA ASP A 236 -12.09 2.52 -18.82
C ASP A 236 -12.07 3.34 -20.11
N TYR A 237 -10.88 3.51 -20.68
CA TYR A 237 -10.68 4.29 -21.91
C TYR A 237 -10.82 3.47 -23.19
N ASP A 238 -10.94 2.14 -23.12
CA ASP A 238 -10.88 1.28 -24.32
C ASP A 238 -12.24 0.87 -24.85
N ILE A 239 -13.27 0.86 -23.99
CA ILE A 239 -14.57 0.28 -24.32
C ILE A 239 -15.36 1.14 -25.31
N ASN A 240 -15.16 2.45 -25.28
CA ASN A 240 -15.93 3.36 -26.11
C ASN A 240 -15.02 4.49 -26.64
N PRO A 241 -14.75 4.54 -27.96
CA PRO A 241 -13.92 5.57 -28.58
C PRO A 241 -14.48 7.00 -28.43
N GLN A 242 -15.78 7.14 -28.16
CA GLN A 242 -16.48 8.42 -28.17
C GLN A 242 -16.86 8.93 -26.78
N ARG A 243 -16.86 8.07 -25.75
CA ARG A 243 -17.30 8.46 -24.40
C ARG A 243 -16.52 7.72 -23.32
N ILE A 244 -16.18 8.46 -22.27
CA ILE A 244 -15.59 7.91 -21.05
C ILE A 244 -16.63 7.06 -20.31
N VAL A 245 -16.36 5.76 -20.13
CA VAL A 245 -17.23 4.84 -19.39
C VAL A 245 -16.58 4.52 -18.05
N SER A 246 -17.24 4.92 -16.96
CA SER A 246 -16.86 4.49 -15.62
C SER A 246 -17.38 3.07 -15.38
N LYS A 247 -16.49 2.16 -14.99
CA LYS A 247 -16.83 0.80 -14.60
C LYS A 247 -16.57 0.59 -13.12
N GLU A 248 -17.27 -0.40 -12.58
CA GLU A 248 -17.13 -0.82 -11.20
C GLU A 248 -16.59 -2.24 -11.12
N MET A 249 -15.63 -2.47 -10.23
CA MET A 249 -15.13 -3.80 -9.88
C MET A 249 -15.46 -4.11 -8.44
N ILE A 250 -15.76 -5.39 -8.16
CA ILE A 250 -16.08 -5.81 -6.80
C ILE A 250 -14.82 -5.95 -5.95
N GLN A 251 -14.96 -5.66 -4.66
CA GLN A 251 -14.00 -5.98 -3.63
C GLN A 251 -14.34 -7.34 -3.02
N ARG A 252 -13.38 -8.26 -3.03
CA ARG A 252 -13.58 -9.60 -2.46
C ARG A 252 -12.28 -10.22 -1.97
N TRP A 253 -12.39 -11.10 -1.00
CA TRP A 253 -11.30 -11.96 -0.56
C TRP A 253 -10.92 -12.98 -1.65
N ARG A 254 -9.62 -13.27 -1.76
CA ARG A 254 -9.13 -14.37 -2.62
C ARG A 254 -9.43 -15.70 -1.94
N LEU A 255 -10.58 -16.28 -2.29
CA LEU A 255 -10.96 -17.63 -1.90
C LEU A 255 -10.73 -18.57 -3.08
N GLU A 256 -9.79 -19.48 -2.91
CA GLU A 256 -9.49 -20.55 -3.85
C GLU A 256 -9.74 -21.90 -3.17
N PRO A 257 -10.33 -22.89 -3.84
CA PRO A 257 -10.46 -24.23 -3.28
C PRO A 257 -9.07 -24.86 -3.08
N LYS A 258 -8.99 -25.84 -2.18
CA LYS A 258 -7.81 -26.71 -2.08
C LYS A 258 -7.56 -27.40 -3.42
N THR A 259 -6.30 -27.63 -3.77
CA THR A 259 -5.91 -28.20 -5.08
C THR A 259 -6.59 -29.54 -5.38
N ASN A 260 -6.86 -30.34 -4.35
CA ASN A 260 -7.47 -31.66 -4.48
C ASN A 260 -9.01 -31.61 -4.62
N ASP A 261 -9.63 -30.46 -4.32
CA ASP A 261 -11.10 -30.28 -4.31
C ASP A 261 -11.58 -29.39 -5.46
N VAL A 262 -10.71 -29.06 -6.42
CA VAL A 262 -11.06 -28.21 -7.58
C VAL A 262 -12.18 -28.83 -8.42
N GLU A 263 -12.12 -30.14 -8.66
CA GLU A 263 -13.16 -30.83 -9.44
C GLU A 263 -14.51 -30.85 -8.72
N LYS A 264 -14.50 -31.02 -7.40
CA LYS A 264 -15.71 -30.97 -6.55
C LYS A 264 -16.32 -29.57 -6.55
N TYR A 265 -15.47 -28.55 -6.46
CA TYR A 265 -15.89 -27.15 -6.57
C TYR A 265 -16.63 -26.87 -7.88
N PHE A 266 -16.11 -27.36 -9.01
CA PHE A 266 -16.77 -27.18 -10.30
C PHE A 266 -18.08 -27.99 -10.44
N LYS A 267 -18.26 -29.05 -9.66
CA LYS A 267 -19.52 -29.80 -9.56
C LYS A 267 -20.53 -29.17 -8.59
N GLY A 268 -20.17 -28.08 -7.92
CA GLY A 268 -21.03 -27.39 -6.95
C GLY A 268 -21.06 -28.04 -5.55
N GLU A 269 -20.12 -28.94 -5.26
CA GLU A 269 -19.99 -29.57 -3.95
C GLU A 269 -19.33 -28.62 -2.94
N LEU A 270 -19.62 -28.81 -1.65
CA LEU A 270 -19.02 -28.03 -0.57
C LEU A 270 -17.52 -28.33 -0.47
N VAL A 271 -16.71 -27.28 -0.54
CA VAL A 271 -15.24 -27.37 -0.45
C VAL A 271 -14.70 -26.31 0.50
N GLU A 272 -13.57 -26.61 1.13
CA GLU A 272 -12.89 -25.65 1.99
C GLU A 272 -11.91 -24.77 1.20
N PRO A 273 -11.79 -23.48 1.56
CA PRO A 273 -10.80 -22.62 0.95
C PRO A 273 -9.38 -23.02 1.36
N LYS A 274 -8.45 -22.94 0.42
CA LYS A 274 -7.01 -23.12 0.64
C LYS A 274 -6.46 -22.18 1.71
N LYS A 275 -6.99 -20.95 1.78
CA LYS A 275 -6.68 -19.95 2.81
C LYS A 275 -8.00 -19.47 3.43
N PRO A 276 -8.38 -19.95 4.62
CA PRO A 276 -9.60 -19.50 5.28
C PRO A 276 -9.45 -18.05 5.77
N ILE A 277 -10.58 -17.34 5.83
CA ILE A 277 -10.64 -16.01 6.46
C ILE A 277 -10.86 -16.25 7.94
N VAL A 278 -9.97 -15.73 8.78
CA VAL A 278 -10.05 -15.86 10.24
C VAL A 278 -10.26 -14.47 10.82
N PHE A 279 -11.36 -14.29 11.54
CA PHE A 279 -11.65 -13.08 12.31
C PHE A 279 -11.35 -13.34 13.78
N TYR A 280 -10.65 -12.40 14.41
CA TYR A 280 -10.54 -12.32 15.86
C TYR A 280 -11.39 -11.13 16.29
N ILE A 281 -12.37 -11.38 17.16
CA ILE A 281 -13.28 -10.37 17.72
C ILE A 281 -12.82 -10.05 19.13
#